data_AF-A0A7V9TJF6-F1
#
_entry.id   AF-A0A7V9TJF6-F1
#
_cell.length_a   1.000
_cell.length_b   1.000
_cell.length_c   1.000
_cell.angle_alpha   90.00
_cell.angle_beta   90.00
_cell.angle_gamma   90.00
#
_symmetry.space_group_name_H-M   'P 1'
#
loop_
_entity.id
_entity.type
_entity.pdbx_description
1 polymer ?
#
loop_
_entity_poly.entity_id
_entity_poly.type
_entity_poly.pdbx_seq_one_letter_code
_entity_poly.pdbx_strand_id
1 'polypeptide(L)'
;MIDRPVPPEMENGELAVHVVSEGGAHDHVLLLARDAANVRVREWHGGNWSKGPSESVVSASALIARLEAIVAKRQRIEPDVRTVRSWIAGSAR
;
A
#
# COMPACT_ATOMS: atom_id res chain seq x y z
N MET A 1 -21.00 10.33 -13.05
CA MET A 1 -19.68 9.73 -12.79
C MET A 1 -19.13 10.46 -11.59
N ILE A 2 -19.19 9.85 -10.40
CA ILE A 2 -18.69 10.51 -9.18
C ILE A 2 -17.18 10.27 -9.18
N ASP A 3 -16.43 11.31 -9.55
CA ASP A 3 -15.01 11.39 -9.27
C ASP A 3 -14.85 11.26 -7.76
N ARG A 4 -14.35 10.12 -7.30
CA ARG A 4 -14.08 9.92 -5.87
C ARG A 4 -12.90 10.84 -5.55
N PRO A 5 -13.06 11.83 -4.64
CA PRO A 5 -11.96 12.70 -4.29
C PRO A 5 -10.84 11.84 -3.71
N VAL A 6 -9.65 12.01 -4.28
CA VAL A 6 -8.41 11.50 -3.74
C VAL A 6 -8.30 11.97 -2.27
N PRO A 7 -8.11 11.08 -1.29
CA PRO A 7 -7.98 11.47 0.10
C PRO A 7 -6.80 12.44 0.31
N PRO A 8 -6.89 13.40 1.24
CA PRO A 8 -5.82 14.36 1.56
C PRO A 8 -4.49 13.70 1.98
N GLU A 9 -4.49 12.39 2.21
CA GLU A 9 -3.32 11.53 2.42
C GLU A 9 -2.33 11.57 1.23
N MET A 10 -2.79 11.94 0.02
CA MET A 10 -1.93 12.08 -1.17
C MET A 10 -1.19 13.43 -1.25
N GLU A 11 -1.45 14.40 -0.37
CA GLU A 11 -0.68 15.67 -0.32
C GLU A 11 0.69 15.53 0.38
N ASN A 12 0.91 14.46 1.15
CA ASN A 12 2.13 14.26 1.95
C ASN A 12 3.16 13.29 1.34
N GLY A 13 2.94 12.80 0.10
CA GLY A 13 3.82 11.81 -0.50
C GLY A 13 3.69 10.41 0.14
N GLU A 14 2.49 10.07 0.59
CA GLU A 14 2.12 8.71 1.03
C GLU A 14 1.18 8.03 0.01
N LEU A 15 1.15 6.69 0.00
CA LEU A 15 0.28 5.88 -0.86
C LEU A 15 -0.40 4.79 -0.06
N ALA A 16 -1.74 4.82 -0.01
CA ALA A 16 -2.53 3.73 0.52
C ALA A 16 -2.63 2.58 -0.49
N VAL A 17 -2.43 1.36 0.00
CA VAL A 17 -2.53 0.10 -0.74
C VAL A 17 -3.46 -0.84 0.02
N HIS A 18 -4.58 -1.16 -0.59
CA HIS A 18 -5.61 -2.03 -0.04
C HIS A 18 -5.45 -3.43 -0.60
N VAL A 19 -5.52 -4.45 0.26
CA VAL A 19 -5.59 -5.85 -0.14
C VAL A 19 -7.03 -6.32 0.04
N VAL A 20 -7.66 -6.73 -1.06
CA VAL A 20 -9.04 -7.18 -1.13
C VAL A 20 -9.05 -8.70 -1.18
N SER A 21 -9.69 -9.32 -0.18
CA SER A 21 -9.91 -10.77 -0.15
C SER A 21 -11.04 -11.18 -1.11
N GLU A 22 -11.16 -12.47 -1.43
CA GLU A 22 -12.22 -12.97 -2.34
C GLU A 22 -13.65 -12.60 -1.89
N GLY A 23 -13.85 -12.32 -0.60
CA GLY A 23 -15.13 -11.83 -0.06
C GLY A 23 -15.41 -10.34 -0.30
N GLY A 24 -14.50 -9.60 -0.96
CA GLY A 24 -14.64 -8.18 -1.25
C GLY A 24 -14.37 -7.25 -0.06
N ALA A 25 -13.94 -7.79 1.08
CA ALA A 25 -13.58 -7.01 2.25
C ALA A 25 -12.12 -6.54 2.18
N HIS A 26 -11.89 -5.28 2.58
CA HIS A 26 -10.55 -4.74 2.80
C HIS A 26 -10.06 -5.17 4.19
N ASP A 27 -9.61 -6.42 4.31
CA ASP A 27 -9.14 -6.94 5.59
C ASP A 27 -7.69 -6.53 5.89
N HIS A 28 -7.05 -5.79 4.98
CA HIS A 28 -5.65 -5.39 5.10
C HIS A 28 -5.35 -4.14 4.28
N VAL A 29 -4.81 -3.11 4.95
CA VAL A 29 -4.40 -1.83 4.37
C VAL A 29 -2.96 -1.53 4.73
N LEU A 30 -2.16 -1.13 3.74
CA LEU A 30 -0.81 -0.64 3.90
C LEU A 30 -0.78 0.85 3.53
N LEU A 31 -0.21 1.68 4.38
CA LEU A 31 0.11 3.07 4.07
C LEU A 31 1.62 3.19 3.88
N LEU A 32 2.01 3.50 2.65
CA LEU A 32 3.39 3.56 2.21
C LEU A 32 3.87 5.00 2.26
N ALA A 33 5.04 5.24 2.81
CA ALA A 33 5.74 6.53 2.75
C ALA A 33 7.16 6.30 2.23
N ARG A 34 7.64 7.19 1.36
CA ARG A 34 9.02 7.11 0.87
C ARG A 34 9.98 7.54 1.97
N ASP A 35 11.06 6.80 2.15
CA ASP A 35 12.08 7.07 3.17
C ASP A 35 13.48 6.96 2.56
N ALA A 36 13.97 8.04 1.93
CA ALA A 36 15.26 8.15 1.23
C ALA A 36 15.57 7.00 0.24
N ALA A 37 16.04 5.85 0.75
CA ALA A 37 16.37 4.64 -0.03
C ALA A 37 15.38 3.47 0.19
N ASN A 38 14.44 3.62 1.12
CA ASN A 38 13.49 2.61 1.57
C ASN A 38 12.04 3.11 1.48
N VAL A 39 11.12 2.25 1.88
CA VAL A 39 9.70 2.56 2.03
C VAL A 39 9.30 2.23 3.47
N ARG A 40 8.81 3.24 4.19
CA ARG A 40 8.12 3.04 5.46
C ARG A 40 6.72 2.49 5.15
N VAL A 41 6.34 1.44 5.86
CA VAL A 41 5.07 0.75 5.70
C VAL A 41 4.36 0.76 7.05
N ARG A 42 3.16 1.31 7.08
CA ARG A 42 2.23 1.21 8.21
C ARG A 42 1.09 0.28 7.82
N GLU A 43 0.89 -0.77 8.60
CA GLU A 43 0.04 -1.90 8.21
C GLU A 43 -1.09 -2.11 9.21
N TRP A 44 -2.31 -2.10 8.69
CA TRP A 44 -3.51 -2.53 9.38
C TRP A 44 -4.03 -3.82 8.77
N HIS A 45 -4.53 -4.71 9.61
CA HIS A 45 -5.24 -5.91 9.22
C HIS A 45 -6.49 -6.08 10.09
N GLY A 46 -7.37 -7.01 9.71
CA GLY A 46 -8.64 -7.34 10.38
C GLY A 46 -8.60 -7.37 11.92
N GLY A 47 -7.45 -7.75 12.49
CA GLY A 47 -7.26 -7.93 13.94
C GLY A 47 -6.65 -6.76 14.70
N ASN A 48 -6.18 -5.70 14.04
CA ASN A 48 -5.47 -4.58 14.71
C ASN A 48 -6.09 -3.19 14.48
N TRP A 49 -7.28 -3.08 13.86
CA TRP A 49 -7.92 -1.80 13.56
C TRP A 49 -7.98 -0.83 14.76
N SER A 50 -8.25 -1.33 15.96
CA SER A 50 -8.35 -0.54 17.20
C SER A 50 -7.01 -0.31 17.92
N LYS A 51 -5.94 -1.02 17.52
CA LYS A 51 -4.61 -0.96 18.16
C LYS A 51 -3.63 -0.05 17.42
N GLY A 52 -3.97 0.37 16.21
CA GLY A 52 -3.08 1.13 15.34
C GLY A 52 -2.23 0.23 14.43
N PRO A 53 -1.44 0.84 13.53
CA PRO A 53 -0.67 0.09 12.55
C PRO A 53 0.55 -0.59 13.17
N SER A 54 0.93 -1.72 12.57
CA SER A 54 2.30 -2.21 12.68
C SER A 54 3.19 -1.40 11.73
N GLU A 55 4.31 -0.87 12.22
CA GLU A 55 5.23 -0.08 11.39
C GLU A 55 6.51 -0.87 11.05
N SER A 56 6.98 -0.71 9.81
CA SER A 56 8.25 -1.28 9.35
C SER A 56 8.89 -0.41 8.27
N VAL A 57 10.19 -0.59 8.05
CA VAL A 57 10.93 0.03 6.94
C VAL A 57 11.52 -1.09 6.09
N VAL A 58 11.21 -1.09 4.80
CA VAL A 58 11.61 -2.15 3.86
C VAL A 58 12.19 -1.55 2.58
N SER A 59 13.02 -2.32 1.86
CA SER A 59 13.48 -1.90 0.54
C SER A 59 12.32 -1.91 -0.47
N ALA A 60 12.43 -1.06 -1.49
CA ALA A 60 11.47 -1.04 -2.61
C ALA A 60 11.28 -2.43 -3.23
N SER A 61 12.37 -3.16 -3.46
CA SER A 61 12.34 -4.50 -4.05
C SER A 61 11.61 -5.51 -3.16
N ALA A 62 11.82 -5.47 -1.84
CA ALA A 62 11.15 -6.35 -0.90
C ALA A 62 9.64 -6.06 -0.82
N LEU A 63 9.25 -4.79 -0.82
CA LEU A 63 7.84 -4.39 -0.86
C LEU A 63 7.16 -4.88 -2.15
N ILE A 64 7.78 -4.67 -3.31
CA ILE A 64 7.22 -5.10 -4.59
C ILE A 64 7.07 -6.63 -4.64
N ALA A 65 8.09 -7.38 -4.24
CA ALA A 65 8.00 -8.85 -4.19
C ALA A 65 6.88 -9.33 -3.25
N ARG A 66 6.68 -8.65 -2.11
CA ARG A 66 5.58 -8.92 -1.19
C ARG A 66 4.22 -8.71 -1.85
N LEU A 67 4.03 -7.60 -2.57
CA LEU A 67 2.77 -7.31 -3.26
C LEU A 67 2.51 -8.29 -4.42
N GLU A 68 3.54 -8.66 -5.18
CA GLU A 68 3.42 -9.68 -6.23
C GLU A 68 3.01 -11.04 -5.66
N ALA A 69 3.54 -11.43 -4.50
CA ALA A 69 3.16 -12.67 -3.83
C ALA A 69 1.68 -12.65 -3.34
N ILE A 70 1.15 -11.49 -2.98
CA ILE A 70 -0.28 -11.31 -2.63
C ILE A 70 -1.15 -11.50 -3.88
N VAL A 71 -0.78 -10.88 -5.00
CA VAL A 71 -1.49 -11.07 -6.28
C VAL A 71 -1.44 -12.53 -6.74
N ALA A 72 -0.30 -13.21 -6.57
CA ALA A 72 -0.16 -14.63 -6.90
C ALA A 72 -1.10 -15.54 -6.09
N LYS A 73 -1.52 -15.11 -4.88
CA LYS A 73 -2.53 -15.77 -4.05
C LYS A 73 -3.96 -15.41 -4.45
N ARG A 74 -4.17 -14.82 -5.64
CA ARG A 74 -5.47 -14.36 -6.17
C ARG A 74 -6.13 -13.26 -5.34
N GLN A 75 -5.38 -12.58 -4.48
CA GLN A 75 -5.87 -11.39 -3.79
C GLN A 75 -5.72 -10.19 -4.71
N ARG A 76 -6.72 -9.30 -4.70
CA ARG A 76 -6.65 -8.06 -5.47
C ARG A 76 -5.97 -6.99 -4.63
N ILE A 77 -5.15 -6.17 -5.28
CA ILE A 77 -4.48 -5.03 -4.65
C ILE A 77 -4.94 -3.75 -5.33
N GLU A 78 -5.23 -2.73 -4.54
CA GLU A 78 -5.65 -1.41 -5.01
C GLU A 78 -4.82 -0.30 -4.36
N PRO A 79 -4.08 0.52 -5.12
CA PRO A 79 -3.87 0.41 -6.56
C PRO A 79 -3.01 -0.81 -6.92
N ASP A 80 -2.99 -1.18 -8.20
CA ASP A 80 -2.22 -2.35 -8.64
C ASP A 80 -0.70 -2.19 -8.41
N VAL A 81 0.02 -3.32 -8.46
CA VAL A 81 1.47 -3.37 -8.19
C VAL A 81 2.26 -2.47 -9.16
N ARG A 82 1.79 -2.30 -10.41
CA ARG A 82 2.45 -1.45 -11.39
C ARG A 82 2.37 0.02 -10.97
N THR A 83 1.22 0.46 -10.47
CA THR A 83 1.01 1.81 -9.96
C THR A 83 1.88 2.06 -8.73
N VAL A 84 1.96 1.09 -7.81
CA VAL A 84 2.87 1.17 -6.66
C VAL A 84 4.32 1.29 -7.12
N ARG A 85 4.75 0.49 -8.11
CA ARG A 85 6.11 0.56 -8.67
C ARG A 85 6.41 1.93 -9.29
N SER A 86 5.49 2.46 -10.09
CA SER A 86 5.61 3.80 -10.68
C SER A 86 5.66 4.89 -9.61
N TRP A 87 4.85 4.77 -8.55
CA TRP A 87 4.89 5.70 -7.43
C TRP A 87 6.22 5.62 -6.67
N ILE A 88 6.77 4.44 -6.39
CA ILE A 88 8.09 4.34 -5.74
C ILE A 88 9.18 5.00 -6.59
N ALA A 89 9.13 4.79 -7.92
CA ALA A 89 10.11 5.35 -8.86
C ALA A 89 9.98 6.88 -9.05
N GLY A 90 8.78 7.43 -8.90
CA GLY A 90 8.47 8.86 -9.10
C GLY A 90 9.03 9.82 -8.05
N SER A 91 10.07 9.44 -7.31
CA SER A 91 10.76 10.27 -6.31
C SER A 91 12.08 10.87 -6.79
N ALA A 92 12.48 10.62 -8.03
CA ALA A 92 13.63 11.30 -8.63
C ALA A 92 13.18 12.63 -9.25
N ARG A 93 13.01 13.67 -8.44
CA ARG A 93 13.11 15.06 -8.88
C ARG A 93 13.82 15.89 -7.84
#